data_AF-A0A6I9SR23-F1
#
_entry.id   AF-A0A6I9SR23-F1
#
_cell.length_a   1.000
_cell.length_b   1.000
_cell.length_c   1.000
_cell.angle_alpha   90.00
_cell.angle_beta   90.00
_cell.angle_gamma   90.00
#
_symmetry.space_group_name_H-M   'P 1'
#
loop_
_entity.id
_entity.type
_entity.pdbx_description
1 polymer ?
#
loop_
_entity_poly.entity_id
_entity_poly.type
_entity_poly.pdbx_seq_one_letter_code
_entity_poly.pdbx_strand_id
1 'polypeptide(L)'
;FSKLIWRSEEKPTKKPEAKSQPFARASPLTCLKDHPRKGEKLTLSPSGTLAAITDSLGRILLLDTQALVVVRLWKGYREASCLFVEMLARKDKAAASRWAYDEHSKSDYCLCLAIHAPRKGIVEVWQMRTGPRLLTIPCPKGSKILQPTYRFSSATASSSSYVPLQVFFLNGDSGQI
;
A
#
# COMPACT_ATOMS: atom_id res chain seq x y z
N PHE A 1 -2.36 62.48 -49.34
CA PHE A 1 -1.15 61.62 -49.34
C PHE A 1 -0.85 61.16 -47.92
N SER A 2 -1.34 59.99 -47.52
CA SER A 2 -1.01 59.34 -46.25
C SER A 2 -0.34 58.00 -46.55
N LYS A 3 0.94 57.88 -46.21
CA LYS A 3 1.71 56.63 -46.34
C LYS A 3 1.52 55.83 -45.05
N LEU A 4 0.72 54.75 -45.10
CA LEU A 4 0.78 53.73 -44.06
C LEU A 4 2.08 52.93 -44.23
N ILE A 5 2.95 53.00 -43.22
CA ILE A 5 4.17 52.21 -43.13
C ILE A 5 3.80 50.89 -42.45
N TRP A 6 3.73 49.80 -43.22
CA TRP A 6 3.59 48.46 -42.67
C TRP A 6 4.89 48.08 -41.94
N ARG A 7 4.81 47.89 -40.62
CA ARG A 7 5.90 47.35 -39.80
C ARG A 7 5.94 45.84 -40.06
N SER A 8 7.02 45.35 -40.66
CA SER A 8 7.22 43.91 -40.89
C SER A 8 7.34 43.21 -39.54
N GLU A 9 6.52 42.18 -39.29
CA GLU A 9 6.63 41.37 -38.08
C GLU A 9 7.98 40.65 -38.05
N GLU A 10 8.73 40.81 -36.95
CA GLU A 10 9.91 40.00 -36.67
C GLU A 10 9.49 38.54 -36.47
N LYS A 11 10.04 37.64 -37.30
CA LYS A 11 9.82 36.19 -37.15
C LYS A 11 10.26 35.75 -35.74
N PRO A 12 9.43 35.01 -34.99
CA PRO A 12 9.82 34.54 -33.67
C PRO A 12 11.05 33.62 -33.79
N THR A 13 12.13 33.98 -33.11
CA THR A 13 13.30 33.13 -32.94
C THR A 13 12.89 31.86 -32.20
N LYS A 14 12.83 30.74 -32.92
CA LYS A 14 12.57 29.41 -32.34
C LYS A 14 13.64 29.15 -31.28
N LYS A 15 13.22 29.02 -30.00
CA LYS A 15 14.10 28.54 -28.93
C LYS A 15 14.71 27.21 -29.37
N PRO A 16 16.03 26.99 -29.22
CA PRO A 16 16.64 25.71 -29.56
C PRO A 16 15.98 24.63 -28.70
N GLU A 17 15.44 23.62 -29.39
CA GLU A 17 14.81 22.46 -28.77
C GLU A 17 15.82 21.77 -27.85
N ALA A 18 15.44 21.58 -26.58
CA ALA A 18 16.33 21.00 -25.59
C ALA A 18 16.67 19.56 -26.01
N LYS A 19 17.96 19.30 -26.26
CA LYS A 19 18.44 17.95 -26.57
C LYS A 19 18.07 17.01 -25.43
N SER A 20 17.32 15.95 -25.74
CA SER A 20 16.94 14.94 -24.76
C SER A 20 18.19 14.28 -24.19
N GLN A 21 18.36 14.34 -22.87
CA GLN A 21 19.41 13.59 -22.21
C GLN A 21 19.05 12.10 -22.22
N PRO A 22 20.02 11.20 -22.48
CA PRO A 22 19.77 9.77 -22.36
C PRO A 22 19.38 9.45 -20.90
N PHE A 23 18.26 8.77 -20.71
CA PHE A 23 17.80 8.35 -19.39
C PHE A 23 18.86 7.50 -18.69
N ALA A 24 19.09 7.77 -17.41
CA ALA A 24 19.98 6.95 -16.58
C ALA A 24 19.49 5.49 -16.60
N ARG A 25 20.37 4.55 -16.99
CA ARG A 25 20.07 3.12 -16.97
C ARG A 25 20.14 2.62 -15.52
N ALA A 26 18.99 2.29 -14.93
CA ALA A 26 18.95 1.57 -13.65
C ALA A 26 19.20 0.07 -13.89
N SER A 27 20.20 -0.50 -13.22
CA SER A 27 20.38 -1.95 -13.16
C SER A 27 19.53 -2.55 -12.03
N PRO A 28 18.96 -3.74 -12.20
CA PRO A 28 18.22 -4.40 -11.12
C PRO A 28 19.19 -4.78 -9.99
N LEU A 29 18.86 -4.38 -8.75
CA LEU A 29 19.65 -4.72 -7.57
C LEU A 29 19.55 -6.21 -7.22
N THR A 30 18.38 -6.82 -7.41
CA THR A 30 18.11 -8.24 -7.21
C THR A 30 17.04 -8.73 -8.17
N CYS A 31 16.97 -10.04 -8.40
CA CYS A 31 15.94 -10.66 -9.22
C CYS A 31 15.50 -12.00 -8.59
N LEU A 32 14.20 -12.12 -8.31
CA LEU A 32 13.59 -13.38 -7.91
C LEU A 32 13.10 -14.13 -9.16
N LYS A 33 13.86 -15.13 -9.61
CA LYS A 33 13.50 -16.00 -10.73
C LYS A 33 12.73 -17.22 -10.23
N ASP A 34 11.40 -17.17 -10.23
CA ASP A 34 10.51 -18.29 -9.82
C ASP A 34 9.57 -18.68 -10.96
N HIS A 35 10.11 -19.13 -12.10
CA HIS A 35 9.26 -19.64 -13.20
C HIS A 35 8.50 -20.90 -12.76
N PRO A 36 7.20 -21.06 -13.06
CA PRO A 36 6.37 -20.29 -14.00
C PRO A 36 5.61 -19.09 -13.39
N ARG A 37 5.90 -18.72 -12.14
CA ARG A 37 5.17 -17.66 -11.43
C ARG A 37 5.61 -16.29 -11.91
N LYS A 38 4.62 -15.39 -11.97
CA LYS A 38 4.81 -13.97 -12.27
C LYS A 38 4.24 -13.18 -11.10
N GLY A 39 4.99 -12.19 -10.62
CA GLY A 39 4.45 -11.23 -9.65
C GLY A 39 3.40 -10.36 -10.35
N GLU A 40 2.24 -10.19 -9.73
CA GLU A 40 1.11 -9.44 -10.30
C GLU A 40 0.90 -8.11 -9.60
N LYS A 41 0.98 -8.09 -8.26
CA LYS A 41 0.78 -6.88 -7.45
C LYS A 41 1.87 -6.79 -6.40
N LEU A 42 2.34 -5.56 -6.17
CA LEU A 42 3.30 -5.19 -5.13
C LEU A 42 2.64 -4.14 -4.23
N THR A 43 2.70 -4.33 -2.93
CA THR A 43 2.24 -3.36 -1.95
C THR A 43 3.35 -3.12 -0.93
N LEU A 44 3.70 -1.85 -0.70
CA LEU A 44 4.71 -1.46 0.28
C LEU A 44 4.07 -1.10 1.62
N SER A 45 4.75 -1.47 2.70
CA SER A 45 4.46 -0.98 4.04
C SER A 45 4.73 0.53 4.13
N PRO A 46 4.11 1.25 5.08
CA PRO A 46 4.28 2.70 5.21
C PRO A 46 5.74 3.12 5.44
N SER A 47 6.50 2.31 6.17
CA SER A 47 7.93 2.54 6.41
C SER A 47 8.82 2.10 5.25
N GLY A 48 8.24 1.46 4.22
CA GLY A 48 8.98 0.90 3.10
C GLY A 48 9.85 -0.31 3.45
N THR A 49 9.91 -0.78 4.70
CA THR A 49 10.78 -1.88 5.17
C THR A 49 10.27 -3.28 4.81
N LEU A 50 9.00 -3.38 4.45
CA LEU A 50 8.31 -4.59 4.02
C LEU A 50 7.56 -4.35 2.72
N ALA A 51 7.51 -5.38 1.88
CA ALA A 51 6.67 -5.42 0.70
C ALA A 51 5.90 -6.74 0.63
N ALA A 52 4.62 -6.70 0.27
CA ALA A 52 3.83 -7.87 -0.06
C ALA A 52 3.72 -8.01 -1.58
N ILE A 53 4.02 -9.18 -2.11
CA ILE A 53 3.93 -9.50 -3.54
C ILE A 53 2.94 -10.64 -3.72
N THR A 54 1.91 -10.46 -4.55
CA THR A 54 1.03 -11.55 -4.97
C THR A 54 1.52 -12.12 -6.29
N ASP A 55 1.50 -13.44 -6.44
CA ASP A 55 1.87 -14.13 -7.69
C ASP A 55 0.66 -14.62 -8.48
N SER A 56 0.92 -15.06 -9.72
CA SER A 56 -0.08 -15.61 -10.64
C SER A 56 -0.62 -17.00 -10.30
N LEU A 57 -0.02 -17.73 -9.35
CA LEU A 57 -0.45 -19.08 -8.96
C LEU A 57 -1.11 -19.14 -7.58
N GLY A 58 -1.27 -18.00 -6.91
CA GLY A 58 -1.91 -17.87 -5.61
C GLY A 58 -0.97 -18.00 -4.42
N ARG A 59 0.26 -17.50 -4.54
CA ARG A 59 1.16 -17.25 -3.41
C ARG A 59 1.19 -15.76 -3.09
N ILE A 60 1.46 -15.49 -1.82
CA ILE A 60 1.79 -14.15 -1.33
C ILE A 60 3.16 -14.25 -0.67
N LEU A 61 4.09 -13.41 -1.10
CA LEU A 61 5.44 -13.29 -0.57
C LEU A 61 5.52 -12.01 0.26
N LEU A 62 5.95 -12.10 1.52
CA LEU A 62 6.39 -10.95 2.28
C LEU A 62 7.90 -10.83 2.11
N LEU A 63 8.34 -9.71 1.54
CA LEU A 63 9.74 -9.37 1.28
C LEU A 63 10.21 -8.32 2.29
N ASP A 64 11.39 -8.51 2.85
CA ASP A 64 12.16 -7.44 3.47
C ASP A 64 12.87 -6.65 2.37
N THR A 65 12.59 -5.35 2.27
CA THR A 65 13.13 -4.50 1.20
C THR A 65 14.57 -4.05 1.43
N GLN A 66 15.05 -4.09 2.67
CA GLN A 66 16.43 -3.73 3.00
C GLN A 66 17.35 -4.93 2.77
N ALA A 67 16.96 -6.09 3.28
CA ALA A 67 17.72 -7.32 3.13
C ALA A 67 17.45 -8.04 1.79
N LEU A 68 16.40 -7.65 1.07
CA LEU A 68 15.99 -8.25 -0.21
C LEU A 68 15.69 -9.75 -0.13
N VAL A 69 15.20 -10.21 1.03
CA VAL A 69 14.86 -11.61 1.31
C VAL A 69 13.37 -11.79 1.56
N VAL A 70 12.83 -12.94 1.14
CA VAL A 70 11.45 -13.32 1.45
C VAL A 70 11.41 -13.83 2.89
N VAL A 71 10.71 -13.12 3.76
CA VAL A 71 10.59 -13.42 5.19
C VAL A 71 9.36 -14.27 5.53
N ARG A 72 8.35 -14.29 4.66
CA ARG A 72 7.13 -15.09 4.87
C ARG A 72 6.41 -15.43 3.57
N LEU A 73 5.72 -16.58 3.54
CA LEU A 73 4.98 -17.08 2.39
C LEU A 73 3.57 -17.57 2.80
N TRP A 74 2.56 -17.20 2.03
CA TRP A 74 1.22 -17.78 2.09
C TRP A 74 0.87 -18.46 0.76
N LYS A 75 0.12 -19.58 0.82
CA LYS A 75 -0.24 -20.38 -0.36
C LYS A 75 -1.76 -20.52 -0.49
N GLY A 76 -2.24 -20.64 -1.73
CA GLY A 76 -3.65 -20.82 -2.04
C GLY A 76 -4.48 -19.53 -2.01
N TYR A 77 -3.85 -18.37 -2.18
CA TYR A 77 -4.48 -17.05 -2.21
C TYR A 77 -4.52 -16.50 -3.65
N ARG A 78 -5.19 -17.24 -4.55
CA ARG A 78 -5.36 -16.78 -5.94
C ARG A 78 -6.18 -15.50 -5.99
N GLU A 79 -5.78 -14.59 -6.87
CA GLU A 79 -6.43 -13.30 -7.10
C GLU A 79 -6.49 -12.42 -5.84
N ALA A 80 -5.62 -12.67 -4.86
CA ALA A 80 -5.63 -11.91 -3.62
C ALA A 80 -5.14 -10.47 -3.81
N SER A 81 -5.54 -9.60 -2.89
CA SER A 81 -4.99 -8.27 -2.72
C SER A 81 -4.52 -8.10 -1.29
N CYS A 82 -3.36 -7.48 -1.13
CA CYS A 82 -2.74 -7.26 0.17
C CYS A 82 -2.69 -5.77 0.48
N LEU A 83 -3.04 -5.39 1.70
CA LEU A 83 -2.89 -4.02 2.22
C LEU A 83 -2.30 -4.08 3.61
N PHE A 84 -1.47 -3.11 3.96
CA PHE A 84 -0.96 -3.01 5.33
C PHE A 84 -1.99 -2.31 6.20
N VAL A 85 -2.11 -2.75 7.44
CA VAL A 85 -3.03 -2.19 8.45
C VAL A 85 -2.34 -2.23 9.80
N GLU A 86 -2.67 -1.30 10.68
CA GLU A 86 -2.20 -1.32 12.07
C GLU A 86 -3.36 -1.71 12.98
N MET A 87 -3.11 -2.70 13.83
CA MET A 87 -4.08 -3.23 14.77
C MET A 87 -3.56 -3.02 16.17
N LEU A 88 -4.43 -2.66 17.10
CA LEU A 88 -4.05 -2.57 18.51
C LEU A 88 -3.47 -3.92 18.96
N ALA A 89 -2.25 -3.90 19.47
CA ALA A 89 -1.59 -5.08 19.99
C ALA A 89 -2.42 -5.59 21.17
N ARG A 90 -3.00 -6.79 21.06
CA ARG A 90 -3.74 -7.41 22.16
C ARG A 90 -2.82 -7.53 23.37
N LYS A 91 -3.07 -6.71 24.39
CA LYS A 91 -2.48 -6.82 25.72
C LYS A 91 -3.57 -7.35 26.65
N ASP A 92 -3.20 -8.25 27.57
CA ASP A 92 -4.15 -9.07 28.34
C ASP A 92 -5.37 -8.31 28.88
N LYS A 93 -6.53 -9.00 28.94
CA LYS A 93 -7.83 -8.44 29.38
C LYS A 93 -7.76 -7.70 30.73
N ALA A 94 -6.81 -8.03 31.61
CA ALA A 94 -6.59 -7.39 32.90
C ALA A 94 -6.08 -5.93 32.82
N ALA A 95 -5.57 -5.51 31.67
CA ALA A 95 -5.08 -4.17 31.46
C ALA A 95 -5.98 -3.34 30.51
N ALA A 96 -6.92 -4.00 29.80
CA ALA A 96 -7.96 -3.35 28.99
C ALA A 96 -8.82 -2.34 29.78
N SER A 97 -8.98 -2.54 31.09
CA SER A 97 -9.69 -1.63 31.98
C SER A 97 -8.91 -0.33 32.30
N ARG A 98 -7.59 -0.29 32.08
CA ARG A 98 -6.74 0.90 32.31
C ARG A 98 -6.62 1.82 31.10
N TRP A 99 -6.98 1.36 29.89
CA TRP A 99 -6.81 2.12 28.63
C TRP A 99 -8.11 2.68 28.03
N ALA A 100 -9.26 2.51 28.69
CA ALA A 100 -10.52 3.08 28.22
C ALA A 100 -10.52 4.63 28.20
N TYR A 101 -9.56 5.26 28.90
CA TYR A 101 -9.41 6.71 29.04
C TYR A 101 -8.05 7.25 28.59
N ASP A 102 -7.12 6.40 28.13
CA ASP A 102 -5.75 6.81 27.79
C ASP A 102 -5.58 6.96 26.27
N GLU A 103 -4.85 8.00 25.87
CA GLU A 103 -4.63 8.33 24.47
C GLU A 103 -3.66 7.32 23.85
N HIS A 104 -4.12 6.51 22.89
CA HIS A 104 -3.30 5.44 22.33
C HIS A 104 -2.11 6.00 21.56
N SER A 105 -0.94 5.46 21.88
CA SER A 105 0.33 5.81 21.25
C SER A 105 0.65 4.86 20.10
N LYS A 106 1.61 5.23 19.24
CA LYS A 106 2.09 4.36 18.16
C LYS A 106 2.57 2.99 18.65
N SER A 107 3.14 2.91 19.86
CA SER A 107 3.65 1.66 20.44
C SER A 107 2.54 0.66 20.81
N ASP A 108 1.29 1.10 20.93
CA ASP A 108 0.16 0.23 21.24
C ASP A 108 -0.34 -0.52 20.01
N TYR A 109 0.14 -0.17 18.80
CA TYR A 109 -0.25 -0.78 17.55
C TYR A 109 0.83 -1.69 16.99
N CYS A 110 0.39 -2.76 16.33
CA CYS A 110 1.24 -3.67 15.58
C CYS A 110 0.90 -3.64 14.09
N LEU A 111 1.95 -3.67 13.27
CA LEU A 111 1.80 -3.73 11.82
C LEU A 111 1.31 -5.12 11.41
N CYS A 112 0.27 -5.13 10.58
CA CYS A 112 -0.38 -6.31 10.08
C CYS A 112 -0.54 -6.25 8.56
N LEU A 113 -0.76 -7.42 7.96
CA LEU A 113 -1.10 -7.58 6.56
C LEU A 113 -2.54 -8.06 6.45
N ALA A 114 -3.41 -7.22 5.89
CA ALA A 114 -4.74 -7.61 5.48
C ALA A 114 -4.67 -8.26 4.10
N ILE A 115 -5.06 -9.53 4.03
CA ILE A 115 -5.10 -10.34 2.82
C ILE A 115 -6.56 -10.55 2.45
N HIS A 116 -7.03 -9.86 1.42
CA HIS A 116 -8.33 -10.13 0.83
C HIS A 116 -8.19 -11.24 -0.21
N ALA A 117 -8.95 -12.32 -0.02
CA ALA A 117 -8.91 -13.52 -0.85
C ALA A 117 -10.31 -13.76 -1.47
N PRO A 118 -10.61 -13.13 -2.64
CA PRO A 118 -11.94 -13.19 -3.26
C PRO A 118 -12.44 -14.61 -3.50
N ARG A 119 -11.57 -15.52 -3.99
CA ARG A 119 -11.96 -16.91 -4.27
C ARG A 119 -12.31 -17.72 -3.02
N LYS A 120 -11.79 -17.32 -1.86
CA LYS A 120 -12.12 -17.93 -0.56
C LYS A 120 -13.29 -17.22 0.12
N GLY A 121 -13.70 -16.04 -0.37
CA GLY A 121 -14.71 -15.23 0.29
C GLY A 121 -14.31 -14.80 1.69
N ILE A 122 -13.04 -14.49 1.93
CA ILE A 122 -12.54 -14.04 3.24
C ILE A 122 -11.49 -12.92 3.12
N VAL A 123 -11.40 -12.11 4.17
CA VAL A 123 -10.26 -11.25 4.48
C VAL A 123 -9.58 -11.78 5.73
N GLU A 124 -8.27 -12.02 5.66
CA GLU A 124 -7.48 -12.44 6.83
C GLU A 124 -6.50 -11.33 7.21
N VAL A 125 -6.36 -11.06 8.51
CA VAL A 125 -5.33 -10.13 8.99
C VAL A 125 -4.27 -10.93 9.73
N TRP A 126 -3.04 -10.79 9.26
CA TRP A 126 -1.87 -11.48 9.79
C TRP A 126 -0.94 -10.50 10.47
N GLN A 127 -0.43 -10.85 11.65
CA GLN A 127 0.56 -10.04 12.33
C GLN A 127 1.94 -10.19 11.65
N MET A 128 2.58 -9.05 11.35
CA MET A 128 3.93 -9.01 10.78
C MET A 128 4.99 -8.97 11.90
N ARG A 129 6.20 -9.49 11.69
CA ARG A 129 6.68 -10.24 10.50
C ARG A 129 6.34 -11.73 10.61
N THR A 130 6.50 -12.30 11.80
CA THR A 130 6.37 -13.75 12.07
C THR A 130 5.26 -14.07 13.08
N GLY A 131 4.14 -13.33 13.02
CA GLY A 131 3.03 -13.47 13.98
C GLY A 131 1.86 -14.32 13.47
N PRO A 132 0.91 -14.67 14.36
CA PRO A 132 -0.27 -15.47 14.00
C PRO A 132 -1.25 -14.71 13.10
N ARG A 133 -2.28 -15.43 12.62
CA ARG A 133 -3.47 -14.83 12.05
C ARG A 133 -4.30 -14.24 13.19
N LEU A 134 -4.58 -12.95 13.14
CA LEU A 134 -5.30 -12.22 14.20
C LEU A 134 -6.82 -12.33 14.03
N LEU A 135 -7.30 -12.22 12.80
CA LEU A 135 -8.72 -12.25 12.49
C LEU A 135 -9.00 -12.76 11.08
N THR A 136 -10.21 -13.26 10.89
CA THR A 136 -10.77 -13.63 9.59
C THR A 136 -12.17 -13.05 9.49
N ILE A 137 -12.43 -12.28 8.45
CA ILE A 137 -13.72 -11.64 8.18
C ILE A 137 -14.30 -12.30 6.92
N PRO A 138 -15.54 -12.83 6.96
CA PRO A 138 -16.25 -13.27 5.76
C PRO A 138 -16.44 -12.12 4.78
N CYS A 139 -16.27 -12.41 3.50
CA CYS A 139 -16.24 -11.42 2.44
C CYS A 139 -17.19 -11.85 1.31
N PRO A 140 -18.38 -11.23 1.19
CA PRO A 140 -19.32 -11.50 0.12
C PRO A 140 -18.71 -11.23 -1.27
N LYS A 141 -19.33 -11.82 -2.31
CA LYS A 141 -18.89 -11.61 -3.70
C LYS A 141 -18.94 -10.12 -4.05
N GLY A 142 -17.95 -9.64 -4.81
CA GLY A 142 -17.89 -8.24 -5.23
C GLY A 142 -17.33 -7.26 -4.17
N SER A 143 -17.08 -7.73 -2.95
CA SER A 143 -16.42 -6.92 -1.92
C SER A 143 -15.00 -6.51 -2.33
N LYS A 144 -14.55 -5.36 -1.81
CA LYS A 144 -13.22 -4.81 -2.06
C LYS A 144 -12.63 -4.25 -0.78
N ILE A 145 -11.30 -4.36 -0.65
CA ILE A 145 -10.55 -3.62 0.37
C ILE A 145 -9.89 -2.42 -0.28
N LEU A 146 -9.93 -1.28 0.41
CA LEU A 146 -9.27 -0.04 -0.02
C LEU A 146 -8.41 0.51 1.11
N GLN A 147 -7.24 1.01 0.74
CA GLN A 147 -6.41 1.78 1.66
C GLN A 147 -6.64 3.26 1.37
N PRO A 148 -6.95 4.09 2.39
CA PRO A 148 -6.96 5.52 2.23
C PRO A 148 -5.55 6.01 1.86
N THR A 149 -5.48 7.10 1.09
CA THR A 149 -4.21 7.75 0.77
C THR A 149 -3.50 8.11 2.08
N TYR A 150 -2.21 7.77 2.15
CA TYR A 150 -1.37 8.12 3.28
C TYR A 150 -1.53 9.61 3.61
N ARG A 151 -1.92 9.91 4.84
CA ARG A 151 -1.97 11.28 5.34
C ARG A 151 -0.53 11.70 5.62
N PHE A 152 0.02 12.59 4.79
CA PHE A 152 1.22 13.33 5.17
C PHE A 152 0.81 14.29 6.30
N SER A 153 0.97 13.87 7.55
CA SER A 153 0.72 14.75 8.68
C SER A 153 1.85 15.77 8.75
N SER A 154 1.52 17.06 8.74
CA SER A 154 2.49 18.14 8.90
C SER A 154 3.14 18.04 10.29
N ALA A 155 4.45 18.27 10.39
CA ALA A 155 5.17 18.31 11.68
C ALA A 155 4.65 19.40 12.65
N THR A 156 3.79 20.29 12.17
CA THR A 156 3.12 21.36 12.94
C THR A 156 1.72 21.00 13.44
N ALA A 157 1.20 19.80 13.18
CA ALA A 157 -0.08 19.38 13.74
C ALA A 157 0.06 19.16 15.26
N SER A 158 -0.52 20.07 16.04
CA SER A 158 -0.60 19.99 17.49
C SER A 158 -1.22 18.66 17.92
N SER A 159 -0.59 18.03 18.91
CA SER A 159 -0.89 16.73 19.55
C SER A 159 -2.34 16.29 19.43
N SER A 160 -2.58 15.43 18.44
CA SER A 160 -3.78 14.61 18.36
C SER A 160 -3.34 13.16 18.29
N SER A 161 -4.06 12.31 19.02
CA SER A 161 -3.97 10.85 19.11
C SER A 161 -3.41 10.19 17.86
N TYR A 162 -2.55 9.19 18.05
CA TYR A 162 -1.97 8.44 16.94
C TYR A 162 -3.08 7.83 16.08
N VAL A 163 -3.10 8.19 14.80
CA VAL A 163 -4.04 7.61 13.84
C VAL A 163 -3.38 6.39 13.20
N PRO A 164 -3.85 5.17 13.50
CA PRO A 164 -3.27 3.96 12.93
C PRO A 164 -3.56 3.85 11.43
N LEU A 165 -2.75 3.07 10.73
CA LEU A 165 -3.01 2.68 9.34
C LEU A 165 -4.31 1.88 9.24
N GLN A 166 -5.30 2.43 8.53
CA GLN A 166 -6.61 1.82 8.37
C GLN A 166 -6.80 1.22 6.98
N VAL A 167 -7.67 0.22 6.89
CA VAL A 167 -8.15 -0.37 5.64
C VAL A 167 -9.67 -0.39 5.69
N PHE A 168 -10.31 0.12 4.64
CA PHE A 168 -11.76 0.09 4.51
C PHE A 168 -12.18 -1.16 3.76
N PHE A 169 -13.21 -1.82 4.28
CA PHE A 169 -13.89 -2.92 3.63
C PHE A 169 -15.19 -2.42 3.01
N LEU A 170 -15.30 -2.51 1.70
CA LEU A 170 -16.51 -2.17 0.95
C LEU A 170 -17.23 -3.45 0.57
N ASN A 171 -18.46 -3.62 1.05
CA ASN A 171 -19.31 -4.70 0.59
C ASN A 171 -20.02 -4.29 -0.72
N GLY A 172 -19.91 -5.13 -1.75
CA GLY A 172 -20.49 -4.88 -3.07
C GLY A 172 -22.02 -5.05 -3.14
N ASP A 173 -22.64 -5.57 -2.07
CA ASP A 173 -24.09 -5.82 -2.02
C ASP A 173 -24.94 -4.53 -1.88
N SER A 174 -24.31 -3.35 -1.75
CA SER A 174 -25.03 -2.07 -1.59
C SER A 174 -25.76 -1.58 -2.86
N GLY A 175 -25.83 -2.41 -3.91
CA GLY A 175 -26.42 -2.08 -5.21
C GLY A 175 -27.69 -2.86 -5.57
N GLN A 176 -28.26 -3.66 -4.66
CA GLN A 176 -29.66 -4.11 -4.82
C GLN A 176 -30.58 -2.96 -4.43
N ILE A 177 -31.03 -2.20 -5.43
CA ILE A 177 -32.20 -1.32 -5.37
C ILE A 177 -33.40 -2.14 -5.85
#